data_AF-A0A4Q3AV80-F1
#
_entry.id   AF-A0A4Q3AV80-F1
#
_cell.length_a   1.000
_cell.length_b   1.000
_cell.length_c   1.000
_cell.angle_alpha   90.00
_cell.angle_beta   90.00
_cell.angle_gamma   90.00
#
_symmetry.space_group_name_H-M   'P 1'
#
loop_
_entity.id
_entity.type
_entity.pdbx_description
1 polymer ?
#
loop_
_entity_poly.entity_id
_entity_poly.type
_entity_poly.pdbx_seq_one_letter_code
_entity_poly.pdbx_strand_id
1 'polypeptide(L)'
;MRSLYISLFSEFYKSRKTLAFWAAILLPVVICSLVSFGFYSNSDKILKMGYPGLMLWARYSGATLNVMGMLIMPFYVIFMAFSVNNIEHKNDTWKTLFAQPLNKFSIYAAKYLYAV
;
A
#
# COMPACT_ATOMS: atom_id res chain seq x y z
N MET A 1 26.79 0.77 2.36
CA MET A 1 25.75 -0.04 3.04
C MET A 1 25.09 0.72 4.20
N ARG A 2 25.85 1.19 5.21
CA ARG A 2 25.28 1.88 6.39
C ARG A 2 24.45 3.13 6.05
N SER A 3 24.88 3.93 5.06
CA SER A 3 24.16 5.12 4.59
C SER A 3 22.77 4.80 4.03
N LEU A 4 22.66 3.76 3.19
CA LEU A 4 21.39 3.29 2.62
C LEU A 4 20.41 2.83 3.69
N TYR A 5 20.90 2.04 4.66
CA TYR A 5 20.10 1.55 5.77
C TYR A 5 19.52 2.69 6.61
N ILE A 6 20.35 3.68 6.96
CA ILE A 6 19.92 4.86 7.73
C ILE A 6 18.89 5.65 6.93
N SER A 7 19.12 5.87 5.64
CA SER A 7 18.17 6.59 4.77
C SER A 7 16.82 5.86 4.67
N LEU A 8 16.81 4.53 4.49
CA LEU A 8 15.59 3.72 4.45
C LEU A 8 14.79 3.78 5.76
N PHE A 9 15.48 3.62 6.90
CA PHE A 9 14.82 3.74 8.21
C PHE A 9 14.25 5.14 8.42
N SER A 10 14.95 6.18 7.97
CA SER A 10 14.44 7.56 8.06
C SER A 10 13.13 7.74 7.27
N GLU A 11 13.01 7.13 6.09
CA GLU A 11 11.78 7.17 5.28
C GLU A 11 10.63 6.42 5.96
N PHE A 12 10.90 5.25 6.54
CA PHE A 12 9.90 4.52 7.32
C PHE A 12 9.37 5.34 8.51
N TYR A 13 10.26 5.98 9.28
CA TYR A 13 9.87 6.80 10.42
C TYR A 13 9.09 8.06 10.02
N LYS A 14 9.36 8.65 8.85
CA LYS A 14 8.61 9.80 8.32
C LYS A 14 7.22 9.40 7.82
N SER A 15 7.11 8.25 7.17
CA SER A 15 5.88 7.79 6.53
C SER A 15 4.92 7.04 7.46
N ARG A 16 5.35 6.48 8.58
CA ARG A 16 4.49 5.72 9.53
C ARG A 16 3.23 6.45 10.02
N LYS A 17 3.24 7.80 10.00
CA LYS A 17 2.09 8.63 10.44
C LYS A 17 1.34 9.24 9.27
N THR A 18 1.66 8.87 8.03
CA THR A 18 0.96 9.41 6.86
C THR A 18 -0.34 8.67 6.62
N LEU A 19 -1.29 9.38 6.01
CA LEU A 19 -2.52 8.78 5.53
C LEU A 19 -2.25 7.68 4.50
N ALA A 20 -1.17 7.77 3.71
CA ALA A 20 -0.80 6.74 2.75
C ALA A 20 -0.47 5.39 3.44
N PHE A 21 0.29 5.43 4.55
CA PHE A 21 0.59 4.23 5.34
C PHE A 21 -0.67 3.62 5.95
N TRP A 22 -1.55 4.44 6.52
CA TRP A 22 -2.81 3.95 7.08
C TRP A 22 -3.79 3.46 6.01
N ALA A 23 -3.82 4.10 4.84
CA ALA A 23 -4.63 3.69 3.70
C ALA A 23 -4.22 2.31 3.19
N ALA A 24 -2.92 1.97 3.25
CA ALA A 24 -2.40 0.64 2.92
C ALA A 24 -3.06 -0.48 3.73
N ILE A 25 -3.50 -0.20 4.96
CA ILE A 25 -4.11 -1.16 5.87
C ILE A 25 -5.64 -1.04 5.81
N LEU A 26 -6.15 0.20 5.92
CA LEU A 26 -7.59 0.45 5.99
C LEU A 26 -8.32 0.11 4.69
N LEU A 27 -7.76 0.45 3.52
CA LEU A 27 -8.43 0.18 2.24
C LEU A 27 -8.63 -1.33 1.99
N PRO A 28 -7.62 -2.20 2.14
CA PRO A 28 -7.82 -3.65 2.12
C PRO A 28 -8.91 -4.14 3.06
N VAL A 29 -8.91 -3.70 4.31
CA VAL A 29 -9.88 -4.15 5.32
C VAL A 29 -11.30 -3.74 4.93
N VAL A 30 -11.49 -2.49 4.50
CA VAL A 30 -12.79 -1.99 4.03
C VAL A 30 -13.26 -2.80 2.83
N ILE A 31 -12.41 -3.05 1.84
CA ILE A 31 -12.78 -3.82 0.65
C ILE A 31 -13.12 -5.28 0.98
N CYS A 32 -12.31 -5.95 1.81
CA CYS A 32 -12.61 -7.29 2.28
C CYS A 32 -13.96 -7.35 3.01
N SER A 33 -14.27 -6.35 3.85
CA SER A 33 -15.54 -6.27 4.56
C SER A 33 -16.73 -6.06 3.61
N LEU A 34 -16.59 -5.19 2.59
CA LEU A 34 -17.62 -4.93 1.60
C LEU A 34 -17.89 -6.17 0.72
N VAL A 35 -16.83 -6.86 0.28
CA VAL A 35 -16.96 -8.10 -0.49
C VAL A 35 -17.62 -9.18 0.37
N SER A 36 -17.18 -9.35 1.62
CA SER A 36 -17.81 -10.29 2.58
C SER A 36 -19.29 -9.99 2.77
N PHE A 37 -19.65 -8.73 2.97
CA PHE A 37 -21.03 -8.30 3.15
C PHE A 37 -21.88 -8.54 1.89
N GLY A 38 -21.32 -8.30 0.71
CA GLY A 38 -21.97 -8.58 -0.58
C GLY A 38 -22.24 -10.07 -0.81
N PHE A 39 -21.30 -10.93 -0.41
CA PHE A 39 -21.45 -12.39 -0.45
C PHE A 39 -22.48 -12.88 0.59
N TYR A 40 -22.46 -12.32 1.80
CA TYR A 40 -23.42 -12.65 2.85
C TYR A 40 -24.86 -12.29 2.45
N SER A 41 -25.06 -11.08 1.94
CA SER A 41 -26.38 -10.56 1.53
C SER A 41 -26.97 -11.30 0.32
N ASN A 42 -26.12 -11.91 -0.53
CA ASN A 42 -26.55 -12.69 -1.69
C ASN A 42 -26.35 -14.21 -1.49
N SER A 43 -26.23 -14.66 -0.24
CA SER A 43 -25.96 -16.06 0.11
C SER A 43 -26.95 -17.03 -0.53
N ASP A 44 -28.25 -16.69 -0.54
CA ASP A 44 -29.29 -17.50 -1.18
C ASP A 44 -29.04 -17.75 -2.68
N LYS A 45 -28.58 -16.73 -3.40
CA LYS A 45 -28.28 -16.84 -4.84
C LYS A 45 -27.04 -17.68 -5.08
N ILE A 46 -26.04 -17.56 -4.21
CA ILE A 46 -24.76 -18.27 -4.32
C ILE A 46 -24.94 -19.75 -4.00
N LEU A 47 -25.71 -20.09 -2.97
CA LEU A 47 -26.02 -21.46 -2.59
C LEU A 47 -26.87 -22.18 -3.64
N LYS A 48 -27.78 -21.45 -4.32
CA LYS A 48 -28.58 -21.98 -5.44
C LYS A 48 -27.76 -22.38 -6.67
N MET A 49 -26.50 -21.97 -6.78
CA MET A 49 -25.65 -22.34 -7.91
C MET A 49 -25.11 -23.78 -7.82
N GLY A 50 -25.25 -24.45 -6.67
CA GLY A 50 -24.87 -25.86 -6.52
C GLY A 50 -23.36 -26.14 -6.69
N TYR A 51 -22.50 -25.13 -6.58
CA TYR A 51 -21.07 -25.29 -6.74
C TYR A 51 -20.43 -26.09 -5.59
N PRO A 52 -19.38 -26.87 -5.87
CA PRO A 52 -18.59 -27.50 -4.83
C PRO A 52 -17.92 -26.44 -3.95
N GLY A 53 -17.75 -26.73 -2.65
CA GLY A 53 -17.25 -25.77 -1.66
C GLY A 53 -15.93 -25.09 -2.03
N LEU A 54 -15.01 -25.83 -2.66
CA LEU A 54 -13.73 -25.28 -3.14
C LEU A 54 -13.93 -24.14 -4.16
N MET A 55 -14.90 -24.28 -5.06
CA MET A 55 -15.18 -23.30 -6.10
C MET A 55 -15.85 -22.04 -5.55
N LEU A 56 -16.66 -22.18 -4.49
CA LEU A 56 -17.22 -21.05 -3.76
C LEU A 56 -16.13 -20.22 -3.06
N TRP A 57 -15.17 -20.89 -2.41
CA TRP A 57 -14.00 -20.22 -1.82
C TRP A 57 -13.12 -19.54 -2.87
N ALA A 58 -12.85 -20.21 -4.00
CA ALA A 58 -12.08 -19.63 -5.10
C ALA A 58 -12.75 -18.40 -5.71
N ARG A 59 -14.09 -18.39 -5.79
CA ARG A 59 -14.85 -17.23 -6.27
C ARG A 59 -14.81 -16.06 -5.29
N TYR A 60 -14.95 -16.35 -4.00
CA TYR A 60 -14.86 -15.34 -2.94
C TYR A 60 -13.47 -14.70 -2.88
N SER A 61 -12.41 -15.52 -2.86
CA SER A 61 -11.03 -15.04 -2.86
C SER A 61 -10.69 -14.34 -4.17
N GLY A 62 -11.10 -14.88 -5.31
CA GLY A 62 -10.87 -14.29 -6.62
C GLY A 62 -11.55 -12.92 -6.79
N ALA A 63 -12.78 -12.74 -6.29
CA ALA A 63 -13.44 -11.44 -6.30
C ALA A 63 -12.65 -10.41 -5.48
N THR A 64 -12.21 -10.79 -4.29
CA THR A 64 -11.43 -9.92 -3.40
C THR A 64 -10.06 -9.57 -4.01
N LEU A 65 -9.34 -10.58 -4.53
CA LEU A 65 -8.04 -10.43 -5.16
C LEU A 65 -8.10 -9.56 -6.42
N ASN A 66 -9.16 -9.68 -7.23
CA ASN A 66 -9.32 -8.85 -8.42
C ASN A 66 -9.48 -7.37 -8.05
N VAL A 67 -10.34 -7.05 -7.07
CA VAL A 67 -10.54 -5.66 -6.64
C VAL A 67 -9.26 -5.10 -6.01
N MET A 68 -8.56 -5.89 -5.19
CA MET A 68 -7.29 -5.48 -4.60
C MET A 68 -6.17 -5.28 -5.64
N GLY A 69 -6.02 -6.22 -6.56
CA GLY A 69 -4.96 -6.19 -7.57
C GLY A 69 -5.18 -5.12 -8.63
N MET A 70 -6.42 -4.93 -9.09
CA MET A 70 -6.72 -3.99 -10.18
C MET A 70 -6.86 -2.55 -9.69
N LEU A 71 -7.40 -2.35 -8.47
CA LEU A 71 -7.69 -1.02 -7.95
C LEU A 71 -6.71 -0.63 -6.84
N ILE A 72 -6.61 -1.39 -5.75
CA ILE A 72 -5.83 -0.93 -4.58
C ILE A 72 -4.34 -0.82 -4.90
N MET A 73 -3.75 -1.83 -5.54
CA MET A 73 -2.31 -1.86 -5.85
C MET A 73 -1.81 -0.61 -6.59
N PRO A 74 -2.37 -0.20 -7.75
CA PRO A 74 -1.88 0.99 -8.44
C PRO A 74 -2.10 2.26 -7.62
N PHE A 75 -3.23 2.41 -6.93
CA PHE A 75 -3.46 3.57 -6.07
C PHE A 75 -2.45 3.62 -4.92
N TYR A 76 -2.15 2.48 -4.30
CA TYR A 76 -1.18 2.39 -3.22
C TYR A 76 0.22 2.85 -3.67
N VAL A 77 0.70 2.36 -4.82
CA VAL A 77 1.99 2.77 -5.38
C VAL A 77 2.03 4.27 -5.66
N ILE A 78 0.98 4.82 -6.27
CA ILE A 78 0.88 6.27 -6.55
C ILE A 78 0.91 7.08 -5.26
N PHE A 79 0.11 6.69 -4.25
CA PHE A 79 0.05 7.41 -2.98
C PHE A 79 1.35 7.32 -2.19
N MET A 80 2.03 6.17 -2.21
CA MET A 80 3.34 6.01 -1.56
C MET A 80 4.41 6.87 -2.24
N ALA A 81 4.51 6.80 -3.57
CA ALA A 81 5.44 7.63 -4.34
C ALA A 81 5.18 9.13 -4.13
N PHE A 82 3.91 9.54 -4.11
CA PHE A 82 3.55 10.92 -3.81
C PHE A 82 3.90 11.31 -2.38
N SER A 83 3.55 10.49 -1.39
CA SER A 83 3.75 10.78 0.04
C SER A 83 5.23 10.97 0.37
N VAL A 84 6.11 10.11 -0.14
CA VAL A 84 7.57 10.18 0.11
C VAL A 84 8.17 11.48 -0.41
N ASN A 85 7.70 11.98 -1.55
CA ASN A 85 8.18 13.24 -2.11
C ASN A 85 7.52 14.45 -1.44
N ASN A 86 6.22 14.36 -1.14
CA ASN A 86 5.45 15.45 -0.55
C ASN A 86 5.92 15.80 0.87
N ILE A 87 6.34 14.81 1.68
CA ILE A 87 6.91 15.07 3.01
C ILE A 87 8.13 16.00 2.93
N GLU A 88 9.00 15.79 1.95
CA GLU A 88 10.23 16.58 1.81
C GLU A 88 9.97 17.97 1.21
N HIS A 89 9.02 18.09 0.29
CA HIS A 89 8.62 19.38 -0.27
C HIS A 89 7.86 20.24 0.73
N LYS A 90 6.97 19.64 1.53
CA LYS A 90 6.17 20.37 2.53
C LYS A 90 7.01 20.94 3.68
N ASN A 91 8.11 20.26 4.03
CA ASN A 91 8.97 20.65 5.15
C ASN A 91 10.26 21.38 4.70
N ASP A 92 10.43 21.66 3.41
CA ASP A 92 11.65 22.25 2.81
C ASP A 92 12.95 21.51 3.17
N THR A 93 12.85 20.22 3.51
CA THR A 93 13.97 19.43 4.05
C THR A 93 14.94 18.95 2.99
N TRP A 94 14.62 19.11 1.69
CA TRP A 94 15.53 18.78 0.59
C TRP A 94 16.91 19.41 0.74
N LYS A 95 16.97 20.69 1.12
CA LYS A 95 18.25 21.41 1.30
C LYS A 95 19.04 20.83 2.47
N THR A 96 18.36 20.51 3.57
CA THR A 96 18.99 19.90 4.76
C THR A 96 19.47 18.47 4.48
N LEU A 97 18.74 17.70 3.69
CA LEU A 97 19.07 16.32 3.32
C LEU A 97 20.34 16.26 2.47
N PHE A 98 20.52 17.22 1.54
CA PHE A 98 21.73 17.32 0.72
C PHE A 98 22.92 17.98 1.42
N ALA A 99 22.70 18.67 2.55
CA ALA A 99 23.76 19.21 3.39
C ALA A 99 24.38 18.14 4.32
N GLN A 100 23.70 17.01 4.52
CA GLN A 100 24.25 15.90 5.30
C GLN A 100 25.41 15.23 4.55
N PRO A 101 26.43 14.71 5.25
CA PRO A 101 27.56 13.98 4.66
C PRO A 101 27.14 12.56 4.24
N LEU A 102 26.03 12.45 3.49
CA LEU A 102 25.49 11.20 2.96
C LEU A 102 25.64 11.18 1.45
N ASN A 103 25.90 9.99 0.91
CA ASN A 103 25.97 9.81 -0.53
C ASN A 103 24.59 10.07 -1.17
N LYS A 104 24.53 10.96 -2.17
CA LYS A 104 23.32 11.31 -2.92
C LYS A 104 22.64 10.08 -3.53
N PHE A 105 23.42 9.12 -4.04
CA PHE A 105 22.86 7.88 -4.59
C PHE A 105 22.11 7.08 -3.53
N SER A 106 22.60 7.07 -2.29
CA SER A 106 21.93 6.37 -1.19
C SER A 106 20.58 7.01 -0.83
N ILE A 107 20.43 8.32 -1.01
CA ILE A 107 19.17 9.04 -0.76
C ILE A 107 18.13 8.67 -1.82
N TYR A 108 18.50 8.72 -3.11
CA TYR A 108 17.57 8.37 -4.19
C TYR A 108 17.20 6.89 -4.19
N ALA A 109 18.17 5.99 -3.98
CA ALA A 109 17.91 4.57 -3.90
C ALA A 109 16.99 4.20 -2.71
N ALA A 110 17.16 4.86 -1.55
CA ALA A 110 16.27 4.65 -0.42
C ALA A 110 14.83 5.09 -0.71
N LYS A 111 14.63 6.23 -1.38
CA LYS A 111 13.29 6.69 -1.77
C LYS A 111 12.62 5.75 -2.78
N TYR A 112 13.39 5.26 -3.75
CA TYR A 112 12.88 4.31 -4.74
C TYR A 112 12.49 2.98 -4.09
N LEU A 113 13.38 2.39 -3.29
CA LEU A 113 13.14 1.12 -2.60
C LEU A 113 12.02 1.18 -1.55
N TYR A 114 11.69 2.37 -1.06
CA TYR A 114 10.60 2.53 -0.11
C TYR A 114 9.23 2.76 -0.78
N ALA A 115 9.22 3.36 -1.98
CA ALA A 115 8.00 3.66 -2.71
C ALA A 115 7.51 2.51 -3.60
N VAL A 116 8.40 1.60 -3.99
CA VAL A 116 8.14 0.39 -4.82
C VAL A 116 7.97 -0.82 -3.92
#